data_AF-A0A0S7Y345-F1
#
_entry.id   AF-A0A0S7Y345-F1
#
_cell.length_a   1.000
_cell.length_b   1.000
_cell.length_c   1.000
_cell.angle_alpha   90.00
_cell.angle_beta   90.00
_cell.angle_gamma   90.00
#
_symmetry.space_group_name_H-M   'P 1'
#
loop_
_entity.id
_entity.type
_entity.pdbx_description
1 polymer ?
#
loop_
_entity_poly.entity_id
_entity_poly.type
_entity_poly.pdbx_seq_one_letter_code
_entity_poly.pdbx_strand_id
1 'polypeptide(L)'
;MTVFKEWSDELKRLSPTTDDLVLLLQKSLERASLALKETPQQLEVLRKNRVVDAGGKAFIYFLEGIVHFIEKGRLLPVSPQKKLLHLEKEAVHGGKEQYCAECCVRKSNLDRLGLVVKLNSLGQDLIFHSSLNFAKIHIKTGNPEE
;
A
#
# COMPACT_ATOMS: atom_id res chain seq x y z
N MET A 1 -7.88 4.49 6.59
CA MET A 1 -7.13 5.12 5.48
C MET A 1 -7.82 6.42 5.11
N THR A 2 -7.09 7.52 5.15
CA THR A 2 -7.65 8.88 5.22
C THR A 2 -7.63 9.60 3.87
N VAL A 3 -6.56 9.50 3.08
CA VAL A 3 -6.48 10.22 1.78
C VAL A 3 -7.45 9.67 0.72
N PHE A 4 -7.49 8.34 0.52
CA PHE A 4 -8.38 7.69 -0.45
C PHE A 4 -9.86 7.93 -0.15
N LYS A 5 -10.21 7.91 1.14
CA LYS A 5 -11.59 8.11 1.58
C LYS A 5 -12.03 9.55 1.32
N GLU A 6 -11.22 10.53 1.71
CA GLU A 6 -11.51 11.94 1.48
C GLU A 6 -11.64 12.27 -0.02
N TRP A 7 -10.80 11.68 -0.86
CA TRP A 7 -10.94 11.79 -2.32
C TRP A 7 -12.27 11.20 -2.83
N SER A 8 -12.62 9.98 -2.38
CA SER A 8 -13.83 9.29 -2.80
C SER A 8 -15.09 10.00 -2.33
N ASP A 9 -15.11 10.49 -1.10
CA ASP A 9 -16.25 11.20 -0.53
C ASP A 9 -16.43 12.56 -1.22
N GLU A 10 -15.34 13.24 -1.59
CA GLU A 10 -15.42 14.48 -2.39
C GLU A 10 -15.94 14.23 -3.80
N LEU A 11 -15.53 13.14 -4.47
CA LEU A 11 -16.10 12.75 -5.76
C LEU A 11 -17.60 12.53 -5.67
N LYS A 12 -18.07 11.77 -4.66
CA LYS A 12 -19.51 11.53 -4.44
C LYS A 12 -20.26 12.80 -4.12
N ARG A 13 -19.63 13.76 -3.44
CA ARG A 13 -20.21 15.05 -3.09
C ARG A 13 -20.37 15.95 -4.31
N LEU A 14 -19.41 15.92 -5.22
CA LEU A 14 -19.38 16.79 -6.39
C LEU A 14 -20.13 16.20 -7.60
N SER A 15 -20.20 14.87 -7.72
CA SER A 15 -20.84 14.22 -8.89
C SER A 15 -22.28 14.63 -9.16
N PRO A 16 -23.12 15.03 -8.17
CA PRO A 16 -24.47 15.55 -8.46
C PRO A 16 -24.47 17.01 -8.93
N THR A 17 -23.34 17.72 -8.82
CA THR A 17 -23.25 19.18 -9.07
C THR A 17 -22.64 19.53 -10.42
N THR A 18 -21.98 18.57 -11.08
CA THR A 18 -21.34 18.78 -12.37
C THR A 18 -21.10 17.44 -13.07
N ASP A 19 -21.27 17.43 -14.39
CA ASP A 19 -20.90 16.32 -15.27
C ASP A 19 -19.50 16.52 -15.89
N ASP A 20 -18.82 17.62 -15.56
CA ASP A 20 -17.46 17.89 -16.02
C ASP A 20 -16.47 17.02 -15.24
N LEU A 21 -16.04 15.94 -15.88
CA LEU A 21 -15.07 14.99 -15.32
C LEU A 21 -13.74 15.66 -14.96
N VAL A 22 -13.28 16.65 -15.74
CA VAL A 22 -12.01 17.34 -15.46
C VAL A 22 -12.14 18.12 -14.17
N LEU A 23 -13.24 18.88 -14.02
CA LEU A 23 -13.52 19.64 -12.82
C LEU A 23 -13.70 18.74 -11.59
N LEU A 24 -14.37 17.58 -11.75
CA LEU A 24 -14.53 16.58 -10.69
C LEU A 24 -13.17 16.06 -10.19
N LEU A 25 -12.29 15.68 -11.12
CA LEU A 25 -10.98 15.13 -10.78
C LEU A 25 -10.06 16.19 -10.17
N GLN A 26 -10.08 17.43 -10.67
CA GLN A 26 -9.32 18.54 -10.09
C GLN A 26 -9.73 18.83 -8.64
N LYS A 27 -11.02 19.04 -8.39
CA LYS A 27 -11.50 19.38 -7.03
C LYS A 27 -11.33 18.23 -6.04
N SER A 28 -11.57 17.00 -6.47
CA SER A 28 -11.33 15.83 -5.61
C SER A 28 -9.84 15.65 -5.31
N LEU A 29 -8.95 15.90 -6.27
CA LEU A 29 -7.51 15.91 -6.07
C LEU A 29 -7.07 16.99 -5.06
N GLU A 30 -7.66 18.19 -5.11
CA GLU A 30 -7.41 19.23 -4.10
C GLU A 30 -7.78 18.74 -2.69
N ARG A 31 -8.96 18.12 -2.52
CA ARG A 31 -9.37 17.57 -1.22
C ARG A 31 -8.44 16.47 -0.75
N ALA A 32 -8.05 15.56 -1.64
CA ALA A 32 -7.09 14.49 -1.34
C ALA A 32 -5.73 15.05 -0.89
N SER A 33 -5.26 16.10 -1.57
CA SER A 33 -3.99 16.77 -1.26
C SER A 33 -4.03 17.45 0.11
N LEU A 34 -5.17 18.02 0.48
CA LEU A 34 -5.38 18.56 1.82
C LEU A 34 -5.39 17.45 2.88
N ALA A 35 -6.11 16.36 2.64
CA ALA A 35 -6.14 15.20 3.52
C ALA A 35 -4.72 14.61 3.74
N LEU A 36 -3.88 14.59 2.70
CA LEU A 36 -2.49 14.16 2.82
C LEU A 36 -1.69 15.04 3.78
N LYS A 37 -1.87 16.37 3.72
CA LYS A 37 -1.20 17.32 4.63
C LYS A 37 -1.63 17.14 6.08
N GLU A 38 -2.83 16.60 6.31
CA GLU A 38 -3.36 16.31 7.65
C GLU A 38 -2.87 14.97 8.22
N THR A 39 -2.33 14.06 7.38
CA THR A 39 -1.83 12.74 7.83
C THR A 39 -0.80 12.78 8.97
N PRO A 40 0.11 13.77 9.09
CA PRO A 40 1.00 13.84 10.24
C PRO A 40 0.26 14.03 11.56
N GLN A 41 -0.95 14.61 11.56
CA GLN A 41 -1.75 14.81 12.78
C GLN A 41 -2.45 13.52 13.23
N GLN A 42 -2.56 12.53 12.34
CA GLN A 42 -3.30 11.30 12.58
C GLN A 42 -2.44 10.20 13.23
N LEU A 43 -1.11 10.28 13.09
CA LEU A 43 -0.16 9.31 13.66
C LEU A 43 1.08 10.01 14.21
N GLU A 44 1.43 9.70 15.45
CA GLU A 44 2.56 10.34 16.13
C GLU A 44 3.91 10.11 15.43
N VAL A 45 4.10 8.93 14.82
CA VAL A 45 5.33 8.59 14.08
C VAL A 45 5.56 9.50 12.87
N LEU A 46 4.50 9.84 12.14
CA LEU A 46 4.55 10.75 10.99
C LEU A 46 4.87 12.18 11.48
N ARG A 47 4.19 12.61 12.54
CA ARG A 47 4.41 13.92 13.20
C ARG A 47 5.85 14.10 13.64
N LYS A 48 6.41 13.12 14.37
CA LYS A 48 7.78 13.17 14.92
C LYS A 48 8.82 13.29 13.82
N ASN A 49 8.63 12.57 12.72
CA ASN A 49 9.54 12.59 11.58
C ASN A 49 9.24 13.73 10.59
N ARG A 50 8.18 14.53 10.82
CA ARG A 50 7.73 15.62 9.92
C ARG A 50 7.51 15.14 8.48
N VAL A 51 7.00 13.92 8.33
CA VAL A 51 6.69 13.30 7.04
C VAL A 51 5.19 13.06 6.91
N VAL A 52 4.72 12.99 5.67
CA VAL A 52 3.34 12.59 5.35
C VAL A 52 3.26 11.09 5.11
N ASP A 53 2.05 10.54 5.06
CA ASP A 53 1.83 9.16 4.62
C ASP A 53 2.34 8.94 3.18
N ALA A 54 3.31 8.03 3.03
CA ALA A 54 3.92 7.73 1.75
C ALA A 54 2.90 7.11 0.77
N GLY A 55 1.97 6.30 1.27
CA GLY A 55 0.92 5.68 0.45
C GLY A 55 -0.04 6.74 -0.12
N GLY A 56 -0.53 7.65 0.74
CA GLY A 56 -1.33 8.79 0.31
C GLY A 56 -0.58 9.70 -0.67
N LYS A 57 0.72 9.94 -0.46
CA LYS A 57 1.53 10.75 -1.38
C LYS A 57 1.68 10.12 -2.76
N ALA A 58 1.92 8.81 -2.83
CA ALA A 58 1.96 8.08 -4.10
C ALA A 58 0.62 8.16 -4.83
N PHE A 59 -0.50 8.08 -4.10
CA PHE A 59 -1.83 8.23 -4.67
C PHE A 59 -2.08 9.62 -5.26
N ILE A 60 -1.63 10.70 -4.60
CA ILE A 60 -1.69 12.06 -5.15
C ILE A 60 -0.92 12.14 -6.47
N TYR A 61 0.31 11.62 -6.53
CA TYR A 61 1.09 11.62 -7.77
C TYR A 61 0.41 10.85 -8.91
N PHE A 62 -0.25 9.73 -8.59
CA PHE A 62 -1.03 8.98 -9.55
C PHE A 62 -2.19 9.81 -10.12
N LEU A 63 -2.97 10.48 -9.25
CA LEU A 63 -4.07 11.34 -9.66
C LEU A 63 -3.61 12.58 -10.44
N GLU A 64 -2.53 13.24 -10.00
CA GLU A 64 -1.92 14.37 -10.70
C GLU A 64 -1.53 14.00 -12.13
N GLY A 65 -0.97 12.80 -12.34
CA GLY A 65 -0.66 12.28 -13.67
C GLY A 65 -1.89 12.13 -14.55
N ILE A 66 -2.98 11.58 -14.01
CA ILE A 66 -4.26 11.43 -14.72
C ILE A 66 -4.83 12.80 -15.09
N VAL A 67 -4.96 13.71 -14.13
CA VAL A 67 -5.50 15.07 -14.33
C VAL A 67 -4.66 15.83 -15.35
N HIS A 68 -3.33 15.77 -15.24
CA HIS A 68 -2.42 16.40 -16.19
C HIS A 68 -2.63 15.90 -17.62
N PHE A 69 -2.72 14.58 -17.79
CA PHE A 69 -2.92 13.98 -19.11
C PHE A 69 -4.25 14.40 -19.72
N ILE A 70 -5.32 14.39 -18.94
CA ILE A 70 -6.65 14.81 -19.39
C ILE A 70 -6.65 16.29 -19.80
N GLU A 71 -6.04 17.17 -19.01
CA GLU A 71 -6.00 18.60 -19.30
C GLU A 71 -5.11 18.99 -20.49
N LYS A 72 -3.95 18.33 -20.62
CA LYS A 72 -2.89 18.76 -21.55
C LYS A 72 -2.79 17.87 -22.78
N GLY A 73 -3.46 16.72 -22.79
CA GLY A 73 -3.41 15.74 -23.89
C GLY A 73 -2.02 15.14 -24.13
N ARG A 74 -1.10 15.27 -23.17
CA ARG A 74 0.28 14.78 -23.29
C ARG A 74 0.77 14.23 -21.97
N LEU A 75 1.64 13.23 -22.06
CA LEU A 75 2.34 12.72 -20.90
C LEU A 75 3.38 13.74 -20.44
N LEU A 76 3.58 13.82 -19.13
CA LEU A 76 4.74 14.52 -18.58
C LEU A 76 6.01 13.89 -19.17
N PRO A 77 7.00 14.69 -19.58
CA PRO A 77 8.28 14.16 -20.00
C PRO A 77 8.88 13.40 -18.82
N VAL A 78 8.82 12.08 -18.89
CA VAL A 78 9.49 11.21 -17.93
C VAL A 78 10.97 11.33 -18.25
N SER A 79 11.66 12.27 -17.61
CA SER A 79 13.11 12.21 -17.62
C SER A 79 13.49 10.86 -17.02
N PRO A 80 14.40 10.08 -17.61
CA PRO A 80 15.02 8.95 -16.93
C PRO A 80 15.95 9.50 -15.85
N GLN A 81 15.42 10.24 -14.88
CA GLN A 81 16.20 10.75 -13.76
C GLN A 81 16.33 9.64 -12.74
N LYS A 82 17.60 9.23 -12.60
CA LYS A 82 18.21 8.43 -11.53
C LYS A 82 17.31 7.30 -11.05
N LYS A 83 17.71 6.06 -11.42
CA LYS A 83 17.47 4.83 -10.65
C LYS A 83 17.00 5.22 -9.26
N LEU A 84 15.71 4.99 -8.98
CA LEU A 84 15.15 5.08 -7.64
C LEU A 84 16.25 4.61 -6.68
N LEU A 85 16.72 5.51 -5.80
CA LEU A 85 17.80 5.25 -4.84
C LEU A 85 17.68 3.81 -4.37
N HIS A 86 18.68 2.99 -4.70
CA HIS A 86 18.83 1.62 -4.21
C HIS A 86 17.51 0.97 -3.76
N LEU A 87 16.57 0.81 -4.69
CA LEU A 87 16.03 -0.54 -4.79
C LEU A 87 17.27 -1.33 -5.16
N GLU A 88 17.92 -1.91 -4.15
CA GLU A 88 18.74 -3.07 -4.41
C GLU A 88 17.94 -3.88 -5.43
N LYS A 89 18.62 -4.33 -6.48
CA LYS A 89 18.14 -5.52 -7.15
C LYS A 89 18.11 -6.61 -6.07
N GLU A 90 17.13 -6.60 -5.17
CA GLU A 90 16.50 -7.85 -4.82
C GLU A 90 16.11 -8.40 -6.17
N ALA A 91 16.80 -9.51 -6.46
CA ALA A 91 17.01 -10.03 -7.77
C ALA A 91 15.70 -10.01 -8.57
N VAL A 92 15.83 -9.96 -9.89
CA VAL A 92 14.89 -10.68 -10.75
C VAL A 92 14.46 -11.94 -9.98
N HIS A 93 13.22 -11.99 -9.50
CA HIS A 93 12.71 -13.08 -8.66
C HIS A 93 12.65 -14.33 -9.54
N GLY A 94 13.80 -14.95 -9.71
CA GLY A 94 14.01 -16.34 -10.08
C GLY A 94 14.51 -17.13 -8.87
N GLY A 95 14.20 -16.65 -7.65
CA GLY A 95 14.32 -17.45 -6.43
C GLY A 95 13.32 -18.58 -6.43
N LYS A 96 13.55 -19.62 -5.61
CA LYS A 96 12.64 -20.77 -5.50
C LYS A 96 11.30 -20.34 -4.90
N GLU A 97 11.26 -19.27 -4.11
CA GLU A 97 10.15 -18.84 -3.28
C GLU A 97 9.36 -17.66 -3.89
N GLN A 98 8.64 -17.91 -4.99
CA GLN A 98 7.92 -16.89 -5.76
C GLN A 98 6.50 -16.62 -5.27
N TYR A 99 6.00 -17.43 -4.36
CA TYR A 99 4.63 -17.36 -3.88
C TYR A 99 4.59 -16.87 -2.43
N CYS A 100 3.66 -15.96 -2.12
CA CYS A 100 3.29 -15.68 -0.74
C CYS A 100 2.10 -16.56 -0.37
N ALA A 101 2.25 -17.37 0.68
CA ALA A 101 1.17 -18.14 1.27
C ALA A 101 0.76 -17.52 2.61
N GLU A 102 -0.54 -17.29 2.79
CA GLU A 102 -1.11 -16.75 4.04
C GLU A 102 -2.14 -17.71 4.61
N CYS A 103 -2.08 -17.94 5.92
CA CYS A 103 -3.10 -18.73 6.61
C CYS A 103 -3.36 -18.22 8.03
N CYS A 104 -4.48 -18.68 8.59
CA CYS A 104 -4.89 -18.38 9.95
C CYS A 104 -5.25 -19.69 10.67
N VAL A 105 -4.68 -19.90 11.85
CA VAL A 105 -4.92 -21.10 12.65
C VAL A 105 -5.62 -20.71 13.96
N ARG A 106 -6.70 -21.43 14.30
CA ARG A 106 -7.38 -21.31 15.60
C ARG A 106 -7.33 -22.63 16.34
N LYS A 107 -6.88 -22.61 17.59
CA LYS A 107 -6.85 -23.78 18.49
C LYS A 107 -6.89 -23.31 19.93
N SER A 108 -7.56 -24.00 20.84
CA SER A 108 -7.69 -23.58 22.25
C SER A 108 -6.35 -23.37 22.97
N ASN A 109 -5.33 -24.15 22.62
CA ASN A 109 -3.95 -23.97 23.07
C ASN A 109 -3.00 -24.20 21.89
N LEU A 110 -2.48 -23.11 21.33
CA LEU A 110 -1.54 -23.15 20.21
C LEU A 110 -0.12 -23.44 20.69
N ASP A 111 0.46 -24.53 20.18
CA ASP A 111 1.89 -24.75 20.25
C ASP A 111 2.61 -23.83 19.25
N ARG A 112 2.91 -22.61 19.71
CA ARG A 112 3.53 -21.58 18.88
C ARG A 112 4.93 -21.98 18.45
N LEU A 113 5.72 -22.57 19.34
CA LEU A 113 7.10 -22.95 19.06
C LEU A 113 7.14 -24.06 18.00
N GLY A 114 6.31 -25.10 18.16
CA GLY A 114 6.22 -26.19 17.19
C GLY A 114 5.72 -25.71 15.83
N LEU A 115 4.79 -24.76 15.78
CA LEU A 115 4.33 -24.15 14.53
C LEU A 115 5.45 -23.37 13.83
N VAL A 116 6.17 -22.52 14.56
CA VAL A 116 7.28 -21.74 13.99
C VAL A 116 8.37 -22.67 13.45
N VAL A 117 8.73 -23.72 14.19
CA VAL A 117 9.74 -24.71 13.73
C VAL A 117 9.30 -25.39 12.44
N LYS A 118 8.04 -25.85 12.35
CA LYS A 118 7.51 -26.47 11.13
C LYS A 118 7.46 -25.50 9.96
N LEU A 119 6.92 -24.31 10.17
CA LEU A 119 6.73 -23.33 9.10
C LEU A 119 8.07 -22.82 8.52
N ASN A 120 9.11 -22.68 9.33
CA ASN A 120 10.44 -22.32 8.83
C ASN A 120 11.06 -23.38 7.90
N SER A 121 10.54 -24.61 7.89
CA SER A 121 10.99 -25.64 6.94
C SER A 121 10.27 -25.58 5.58
N LEU A 122 9.17 -24.81 5.48
CA LEU A 122 8.31 -24.74 4.28
C LEU A 122 8.57 -23.51 3.40
N GLY A 123 9.44 -22.59 3.83
CA GLY A 123 9.71 -21.36 3.10
C GLY A 123 10.58 -20.37 3.86
N GLN A 124 10.62 -19.15 3.36
CA GLN A 124 11.41 -18.03 3.88
C GLN A 124 10.51 -16.88 4.33
N ASP A 125 11.09 -15.90 5.01
CA ASP A 125 10.43 -14.67 5.44
C ASP A 125 9.13 -14.90 6.23
N LEU A 126 9.15 -15.86 7.17
CA LEU A 126 8.00 -16.16 8.02
C LEU A 126 7.62 -14.95 8.88
N ILE A 127 6.43 -14.41 8.63
CA ILE A 127 5.77 -13.42 9.48
C ILE A 127 4.71 -14.15 10.30
N PHE A 128 4.85 -14.09 11.63
CA PHE A 128 4.00 -14.81 12.56
C PHE A 128 3.43 -13.89 13.64
N HIS A 129 2.12 -13.64 13.60
CA HIS A 129 1.41 -12.91 14.64
C HIS A 129 0.48 -13.86 15.39
N SER A 130 0.62 -14.00 16.72
CA SER A 130 -0.18 -14.96 17.49
C SER A 130 -0.65 -14.48 18.86
N SER A 131 -1.77 -15.06 19.28
CA SER A 131 -2.31 -15.08 20.65
C SER A 131 -2.31 -16.52 21.18
N LEU A 132 -2.89 -16.77 22.36
CA LEU A 132 -2.97 -18.12 22.93
C LEU A 132 -3.77 -19.08 22.04
N ASN A 133 -4.74 -18.55 21.30
CA ASN A 133 -5.71 -19.35 20.55
C ASN A 133 -5.84 -19.01 19.06
N PHE A 134 -5.06 -18.06 18.57
CA PHE A 134 -5.04 -17.64 17.18
C PHE A 134 -3.62 -17.39 16.68
N ALA A 135 -3.34 -17.71 15.41
CA ALA A 135 -2.14 -17.28 14.71
C ALA A 135 -2.50 -16.86 13.29
N LYS A 136 -1.95 -15.72 12.84
CA LYS A 136 -1.89 -15.30 11.45
C LYS A 136 -0.45 -15.49 10.96
N ILE A 137 -0.32 -16.16 9.82
CA ILE A 137 0.94 -16.59 9.23
C ILE A 137 1.01 -16.03 7.81
N HIS A 138 2.17 -15.52 7.42
CA HIS A 138 2.55 -15.23 6.05
C HIS A 138 3.94 -15.81 5.83
N ILE A 139 4.15 -16.53 4.74
CA ILE A 139 5.43 -17.13 4.37
C ILE A 139 5.65 -16.99 2.86
N LYS A 140 6.90 -16.78 2.44
CA LYS A 140 7.29 -16.91 1.04
C LYS A 140 7.71 -18.36 0.77
N THR A 141 7.10 -19.00 -0.20
CA THR A 141 7.37 -20.40 -0.54
C THR A 141 7.40 -20.61 -2.06
N GLY A 142 8.08 -21.67 -2.49
CA GLY A 142 8.08 -22.13 -3.87
C GLY A 142 6.95 -23.09 -4.20
N ASN A 143 6.41 -23.75 -3.17
CA ASN A 143 5.39 -24.77 -3.27
C ASN A 143 4.20 -24.37 -2.39
N PRO A 144 3.31 -23.47 -2.83
CA PRO A 144 2.20 -22.97 -2.02
C PRO A 144 1.14 -24.05 -1.69
N GLU A 145 1.23 -25.22 -2.33
CA GLU A 145 0.34 -26.36 -2.12
C GLU A 145 0.76 -27.27 -0.95
N GLU A 146 2.01 -27.14 -0.47
CA GLU A 146 2.57 -27.89 0.68
C GLU A 146 2.38 -27.13 2.01
#